data_AF-A0A7C3IIE3-F1
#
_entry.id   AF-A0A7C3IIE3-F1
#
_cell.length_a   1.000
_cell.length_b   1.000
_cell.length_c   1.000
_cell.angle_alpha   90.00
_cell.angle_beta   90.00
_cell.angle_gamma   90.00
#
_symmetry.space_group_name_H-M   'P 1'
#
loop_
_entity.id
_entity.type
_entity.pdbx_description
1 polymer ?
#
loop_
_entity_poly.entity_id
_entity_poly.type
_entity_poly.pdbx_seq_one_letter_code
_entity_poly.pdbx_strand_id
1 'polypeptide(L)'
;MDEKKKYPFHEKYFKKEWSYVTGSVLLAMLALALVIVTGGSWGVTGPLGMWGGKFLQLIGINADSWKAESSAAAEIGRRLPDDMLAVSFVEMHDRVWTFLVDAAGMVAEPIELGARLNRADLENGLRKIQRIAHAPELAPAVVEQQTALAQEALSAWYVAYLAPLQPWLERYARLLISPDGWMNALPFACLYDAASRRYLCETHAITMTPSLALWPVYAHTMRSDASAADRTALVVGASFRAGVQGALPATVTEAQTVAGLFAASTLLTEQAATMANFLHTASQAHLIYIAAHGEHHLADPSASFIELADGPLRVRDILGLRLDRPVVVLNACDTHRGYL
;
A
#
# COMPACT_ATOMS: atom_id res chain seq x y z
N MET A 1 -9.95 66.60 6.43
CA MET A 1 -8.95 65.97 7.31
C MET A 1 -8.59 64.65 6.64
N ASP A 2 -7.63 64.70 5.71
CA ASP A 2 -7.23 63.56 4.88
C ASP A 2 -6.26 62.67 5.66
N GLU A 3 -6.72 61.47 6.00
CA GLU A 3 -5.93 60.46 6.67
C GLU A 3 -4.96 59.84 5.64
N LYS A 4 -3.73 60.37 5.60
CA LYS A 4 -2.66 59.89 4.73
C LYS A 4 -2.44 58.38 4.92
N LYS A 5 -2.64 57.63 3.83
CA LYS A 5 -2.30 56.20 3.66
C LYS A 5 -0.92 55.89 4.22
N LYS A 6 -0.88 55.28 5.39
CA LYS A 6 0.32 55.16 6.23
C LYS A 6 1.35 54.13 5.75
N TYR A 7 1.05 53.31 4.73
CA TYR A 7 1.96 52.27 4.23
C TYR A 7 1.80 52.02 2.71
N PRO A 8 2.47 52.81 1.84
CA PRO A 8 2.34 52.68 0.39
C PRO A 8 2.86 51.33 -0.14
N PHE A 9 3.84 50.73 0.53
CA PHE A 9 4.34 49.40 0.21
C PHE A 9 3.28 48.32 0.47
N HIS A 10 2.64 48.36 1.65
CA HIS A 10 1.60 47.40 2.01
C HIS A 10 0.39 47.48 1.07
N GLU A 11 -0.06 48.68 0.71
CA GLU A 11 -1.15 48.84 -0.26
C GLU A 11 -0.80 48.33 -1.66
N LYS A 12 0.44 48.56 -2.12
CA LYS A 12 0.85 48.21 -3.48
C LYS A 12 1.10 46.71 -3.65
N TYR A 13 1.69 46.06 -2.66
CA TYR A 13 2.15 44.67 -2.79
C TYR A 13 1.22 43.65 -2.13
N PHE A 14 0.45 44.03 -1.11
CA PHE A 14 -0.36 43.07 -0.33
C PHE A 14 -1.87 43.31 -0.39
N LYS A 15 -2.32 44.52 -0.78
CA LYS A 15 -3.74 44.88 -0.81
C LYS A 15 -4.36 44.86 -2.20
N LYS A 16 -3.55 45.05 -3.25
CA LYS A 16 -3.96 44.89 -4.66
C LYS A 16 -3.51 43.54 -5.16
N GLU A 17 -4.43 42.83 -5.81
CA GLU A 17 -4.13 41.60 -6.53
C GLU A 17 -3.08 41.86 -7.61
N TRP A 18 -2.10 40.95 -7.70
CA TRP A 18 -1.09 41.03 -8.74
C TRP A 18 -1.70 40.55 -10.06
N SER A 19 -1.21 41.10 -11.17
CA SER A 19 -1.62 40.59 -12.48
C SER A 19 -1.22 39.12 -12.62
N TYR A 20 -2.00 38.34 -13.36
CA TYR A 20 -1.67 36.94 -13.66
C TYR A 20 -0.27 36.78 -14.25
N VAL A 21 0.18 37.73 -15.08
CA VAL A 21 1.52 37.73 -15.67
C VAL A 21 2.60 37.88 -14.59
N THR A 22 2.42 38.82 -13.66
CA THR A 22 3.36 39.04 -12.55
C THR A 22 3.42 37.82 -11.63
N GLY A 23 2.27 37.21 -11.32
CA GLY A 23 2.19 35.97 -10.56
C GLY A 23 2.94 34.81 -11.24
N SER A 24 2.71 34.61 -12.55
CA SER A 24 3.37 33.56 -13.33
C SER A 24 4.89 33.72 -13.39
N VAL A 25 5.39 34.95 -13.59
CA VAL A 25 6.84 35.23 -13.62
C VAL A 25 7.48 34.93 -12.27
N LEU A 26 6.85 35.36 -11.18
CA LEU A 26 7.39 35.15 -9.83
C LEU A 26 7.34 33.69 -9.41
N LEU A 27 6.29 32.94 -9.80
CA LEU A 27 6.22 31.50 -9.61
C LEU A 27 7.29 30.76 -10.42
N ALA A 28 7.54 31.16 -11.67
CA ALA A 28 8.59 30.58 -12.50
C ALA A 28 10.00 30.84 -11.91
N MET A 29 10.26 32.06 -11.45
CA MET A 29 11.51 32.40 -10.76
C MET A 29 11.70 31.60 -9.46
N LEU A 30 10.65 31.47 -8.65
CA LEU A 30 10.69 30.68 -7.42
C LEU A 30 10.95 29.20 -7.72
N ALA A 31 10.27 28.63 -8.73
CA ALA A 31 10.47 27.24 -9.15
C ALA A 31 11.92 27.01 -9.62
N LEU A 32 12.47 27.92 -10.42
CA LEU A 32 13.87 27.85 -10.89
C LEU A 32 14.86 27.95 -9.72
N ALA A 33 14.65 28.90 -8.81
CA ALA A 33 15.48 29.05 -7.62
C ALA A 33 15.44 27.80 -6.73
N LEU A 34 14.26 27.19 -6.59
CA LEU A 34 14.09 25.96 -5.83
C LEU A 34 14.91 24.82 -6.45
N VAL A 35 14.82 24.61 -7.76
CA VAL A 35 15.60 23.58 -8.47
C VAL A 35 17.10 23.81 -8.32
N ILE A 36 17.57 25.06 -8.42
CA ILE A 36 18.98 25.41 -8.23
C ILE A 36 19.47 25.09 -6.81
N VAL A 37 18.63 25.31 -5.79
CA VAL A 37 19.00 25.14 -4.37
C VAL A 37 18.84 23.70 -3.90
N THR A 38 17.76 23.01 -4.28
CA THR A 38 17.41 21.68 -3.76
C THR A 38 17.82 20.54 -4.68
N GLY A 39 18.16 20.83 -5.94
CA GLY A 39 18.41 19.81 -6.96
C GLY A 39 17.17 19.04 -7.38
N GLY A 40 15.96 19.46 -6.95
CA GLY A 40 14.71 18.76 -7.22
C GLY A 40 13.55 19.70 -7.51
N SER A 41 12.61 19.25 -8.33
CA SER A 41 11.37 19.98 -8.60
C SER A 41 10.32 19.73 -7.51
N TRP A 42 9.51 20.74 -7.22
CA TRP A 42 8.38 20.63 -6.30
C TRP A 42 7.21 19.92 -6.97
N GLY A 43 6.51 19.01 -6.30
CA GLY A 43 5.47 18.15 -6.91
C GLY A 43 4.32 18.90 -7.61
N VAL A 44 4.03 20.15 -7.23
CA VAL A 44 3.00 21.01 -7.88
C VAL A 44 3.50 21.63 -9.20
N THR A 45 4.78 21.53 -9.52
CA THR A 45 5.40 22.12 -10.72
C THR A 45 5.44 21.19 -11.94
N GLY A 46 4.92 19.95 -11.83
CA GLY A 46 4.85 19.00 -12.96
C GLY A 46 4.23 19.60 -14.24
N PRO A 47 3.10 20.33 -14.15
CA PRO A 47 2.55 21.06 -15.29
C PRO A 47 3.50 22.13 -15.84
N LEU A 48 4.19 22.90 -14.98
CA LEU A 48 5.16 23.92 -15.42
C LEU A 48 6.37 23.29 -16.11
N GLY A 49 6.82 22.12 -15.66
CA GLY A 49 7.86 21.33 -16.33
C GLY A 49 7.44 20.90 -17.72
N MET A 50 6.20 20.40 -17.89
CA MET A 50 5.65 20.04 -19.22
C MET A 50 5.53 21.26 -20.15
N TRP A 51 5.03 22.39 -19.66
CA TRP A 51 4.95 23.63 -20.44
C TRP A 51 6.35 24.17 -20.79
N GLY A 52 7.29 24.12 -19.85
CA GLY A 52 8.69 24.47 -20.08
C GLY A 52 9.34 23.58 -21.15
N GLY A 53 9.13 22.27 -21.08
CA GLY A 53 9.59 21.32 -22.10
C GLY A 53 9.02 21.63 -23.49
N LYS A 54 7.72 21.90 -23.59
CA LYS A 54 7.08 22.34 -24.84
C LYS A 54 7.66 23.65 -25.37
N PHE A 55 7.93 24.62 -24.50
CA PHE A 55 8.56 25.88 -24.89
C PHE A 55 9.99 25.67 -25.40
N LEU A 56 10.77 24.83 -24.72
CA LEU A 56 12.13 24.47 -25.14
C LEU A 56 12.12 23.78 -26.51
N GLN A 57 11.22 22.82 -26.72
CA GLN A 57 10.99 22.21 -28.05
C GLN A 57 10.66 23.27 -29.10
N LEU A 58 9.83 24.26 -28.76
CA LEU A 58 9.40 25.32 -29.68
C LEU A 58 10.57 26.21 -30.14
N ILE A 59 11.63 26.35 -29.32
CA ILE A 59 12.86 27.08 -29.65
C ILE A 59 14.00 26.16 -30.13
N GLY A 60 13.70 24.91 -30.48
CA GLY A 60 14.64 23.95 -31.06
C GLY A 60 15.52 23.21 -30.05
N ILE A 61 15.23 23.34 -28.75
CA ILE A 61 15.92 22.59 -27.69
C ILE A 61 15.12 21.30 -27.42
N ASN A 62 15.73 20.15 -27.73
CA ASN A 62 15.10 18.85 -27.48
C ASN A 62 15.12 18.51 -25.98
N ALA A 63 14.09 18.94 -25.26
CA ALA A 63 13.88 18.63 -23.85
C ALA A 63 13.55 17.14 -23.59
N ASP A 64 13.16 16.36 -24.60
CA ASP A 64 12.90 14.92 -24.42
C ASP A 64 14.18 14.12 -24.18
N SER A 65 15.32 14.64 -24.66
CA SER A 65 16.64 14.08 -24.38
C SER A 65 17.10 14.34 -22.95
N TRP A 66 16.46 15.28 -22.26
CA TRP A 66 16.67 15.48 -20.84
C TRP A 66 15.87 14.40 -20.14
N LYS A 67 16.47 13.21 -20.10
CA LYS A 67 16.15 12.19 -19.12
C LYS A 67 16.45 12.79 -17.75
N ALA A 68 15.52 13.62 -17.25
CA ALA A 68 15.11 13.41 -15.90
C ALA A 68 14.60 11.97 -15.89
N GLU A 69 15.50 11.00 -15.65
CA GLU A 69 15.09 9.85 -14.85
C GLU A 69 14.19 10.46 -13.79
N SER A 70 12.91 10.08 -13.77
CA SER A 70 12.00 10.65 -12.80
C SER A 70 12.73 10.46 -11.46
N SER A 71 13.14 11.57 -10.83
CA SER A 71 14.08 11.51 -9.71
C SER A 71 13.53 10.57 -8.63
N ALA A 72 12.20 10.44 -8.59
CA ALA A 72 11.42 9.45 -7.89
C ALA A 72 11.76 7.99 -8.23
N ALA A 73 11.71 7.52 -9.49
CA ALA A 73 12.00 6.13 -9.83
C ALA A 73 13.47 5.77 -9.53
N ALA A 74 14.40 6.68 -9.80
CA ALA A 74 15.82 6.49 -9.45
C ALA A 74 16.05 6.52 -7.92
N GLU A 75 15.29 7.33 -7.16
CA GLU A 75 15.35 7.33 -5.70
C GLU A 75 14.76 6.06 -5.08
N ILE A 76 13.62 5.60 -5.60
CA ILE A 76 12.99 4.33 -5.22
C ILE A 76 13.96 3.19 -5.52
N GLY A 77 14.48 3.14 -6.76
CA GLY A 77 15.40 2.11 -7.23
C GLY A 77 16.64 1.99 -6.36
N ARG A 78 17.32 3.09 -6.05
CA ARG A 78 18.52 3.09 -5.18
C ARG A 78 18.30 2.48 -3.78
N ARG A 79 17.05 2.32 -3.33
CA ARG A 79 16.71 1.71 -2.03
C ARG A 79 16.04 0.34 -2.17
N LEU A 80 15.80 -0.14 -3.38
CA LEU A 80 15.34 -1.52 -3.61
C LEU A 80 16.52 -2.49 -3.48
N PRO A 81 16.32 -3.66 -2.85
CA PRO A 81 17.29 -4.74 -2.93
C PRO A 81 17.48 -5.25 -4.38
N ASP A 82 18.66 -5.77 -4.70
CA ASP A 82 19.01 -6.23 -6.07
C ASP A 82 18.10 -7.36 -6.60
N ASP A 83 17.53 -8.17 -5.72
CA ASP A 83 16.63 -9.28 -6.05
C ASP A 83 15.13 -8.91 -5.95
N MET A 84 14.81 -7.62 -5.92
CA MET A 84 13.44 -7.11 -5.84
C MET A 84 13.06 -6.27 -7.06
N LEU A 85 11.90 -6.59 -7.66
CA LEU A 85 11.26 -5.77 -8.68
C LEU A 85 10.05 -5.05 -8.08
N ALA A 86 10.00 -3.73 -8.22
CA ALA A 86 8.82 -2.94 -7.93
C ALA A 86 7.94 -2.83 -9.19
N VAL A 87 6.65 -3.15 -9.03
CA VAL A 87 5.66 -3.16 -10.10
C VAL A 87 4.53 -2.22 -9.69
N SER A 88 4.45 -1.04 -10.30
CA SER A 88 3.32 -0.14 -10.12
C SER A 88 2.29 -0.40 -11.20
N PHE A 89 1.06 -0.65 -10.82
CA PHE A 89 -0.08 -0.63 -11.74
C PHE A 89 -0.77 0.72 -11.62
N VAL A 90 -1.24 1.25 -12.74
CA VAL A 90 -1.96 2.54 -12.80
C VAL A 90 -3.15 2.36 -13.72
N GLU A 91 -4.35 2.68 -13.24
CA GLU A 91 -5.55 2.71 -14.06
C GLU A 91 -5.70 4.11 -14.67
N MET A 92 -5.67 4.19 -15.99
CA MET A 92 -5.87 5.45 -16.71
C MET A 92 -7.00 5.27 -17.72
N HIS A 93 -8.14 5.89 -17.43
CA HIS A 93 -9.42 5.66 -18.12
C HIS A 93 -9.84 4.19 -18.00
N ASP A 94 -9.95 3.45 -19.11
CA ASP A 94 -10.33 2.03 -19.12
C ASP A 94 -9.13 1.10 -19.38
N ARG A 95 -7.91 1.62 -19.26
CA ARG A 95 -6.68 0.88 -19.52
C ARG A 95 -5.79 0.79 -18.30
N VAL A 96 -5.11 -0.34 -18.18
CA VAL A 96 -4.13 -0.57 -17.12
C VAL A 96 -2.74 -0.44 -17.70
N TRP A 97 -1.94 0.38 -17.05
CA TRP A 97 -0.52 0.56 -17.35
C TRP A 97 0.31 0.02 -16.21
N THR A 98 1.53 -0.39 -16.51
CA THR A 98 2.50 -0.75 -15.48
C THR A 98 3.86 -0.11 -15.68
N PHE A 99 4.49 0.20 -14.55
CA PHE A 99 5.82 0.76 -14.44
C PHE A 99 6.66 -0.21 -13.62
N LEU A 100 7.81 -0.57 -14.18
CA LEU A 100 8.73 -1.52 -13.59
C LEU A 100 9.98 -0.79 -13.11
N VAL A 101 10.34 -0.97 -11.83
CA VAL A 101 11.48 -0.32 -11.21
C VAL A 101 12.31 -1.34 -10.43
N ASP A 102 13.63 -1.34 -10.64
CA ASP A 102 14.59 -2.15 -9.88
C ASP A 102 15.69 -1.26 -9.27
N ALA A 103 16.77 -1.88 -8.76
CA ALA A 103 17.90 -1.18 -8.17
C ALA A 103 18.56 -0.14 -9.09
N ALA A 104 18.51 -0.34 -10.42
CA ALA A 104 19.05 0.57 -11.41
C ALA A 104 18.06 1.67 -11.85
N GLY A 105 16.82 1.64 -11.35
CA GLY A 105 15.77 2.58 -11.71
C GLY A 105 14.72 1.93 -12.62
N MET A 106 14.21 2.68 -13.59
CA MET A 106 13.13 2.21 -14.46
C MET A 106 13.67 1.20 -15.49
N VAL A 107 13.15 -0.03 -15.50
CA VAL A 107 13.69 -1.13 -16.32
C VAL A 107 13.08 -1.26 -17.71
N ALA A 108 11.96 -0.58 -17.95
CA ALA A 108 11.26 -0.56 -19.24
C ALA A 108 10.44 0.73 -19.38
N GLU A 109 10.13 1.10 -20.63
CA GLU A 109 9.06 2.06 -20.90
C GLU A 109 7.72 1.54 -20.32
N PRO A 110 6.79 2.42 -19.92
CA PRO A 110 5.51 2.00 -19.38
C PRO A 110 4.78 1.01 -20.31
N ILE A 111 4.36 -0.12 -19.75
CA ILE A 111 3.75 -1.21 -20.51
C ILE A 111 2.23 -1.10 -20.39
N GLU A 112 1.53 -1.00 -21.51
CA GLU A 112 0.07 -1.07 -21.57
C GLU A 112 -0.38 -2.54 -21.49
N LEU A 113 -1.10 -2.91 -20.42
CA LEU A 113 -1.60 -4.26 -20.18
C LEU A 113 -2.99 -4.50 -20.81
N GLY A 114 -3.59 -3.45 -21.39
CA GLY A 114 -4.87 -3.50 -22.08
C GLY A 114 -6.03 -3.04 -21.20
N ALA A 115 -7.22 -3.54 -21.51
CA ALA A 115 -8.46 -3.10 -20.88
C ALA A 115 -8.62 -3.63 -19.45
N ARG A 116 -9.41 -2.92 -18.65
CA ARG A 116 -9.86 -3.40 -17.35
C ARG A 116 -10.70 -4.67 -17.48
N LEU A 117 -10.31 -5.72 -16.76
CA LEU A 117 -11.11 -6.94 -16.64
C LEU A 117 -12.32 -6.76 -15.71
N ASN A 118 -13.36 -7.57 -15.93
CA ASN A 118 -14.57 -7.56 -15.11
C ASN A 118 -14.31 -8.14 -13.72
N ARG A 119 -14.42 -7.29 -12.71
CA ARG A 119 -14.23 -7.65 -11.30
C ARG A 119 -15.22 -8.69 -10.78
N ALA A 120 -16.44 -8.74 -11.33
CA ALA A 120 -17.48 -9.66 -10.87
C ALA A 120 -17.04 -11.12 -11.02
N ASP A 121 -16.29 -11.44 -12.07
CA ASP A 121 -15.83 -12.80 -12.34
C ASP A 121 -14.77 -13.25 -11.33
N LEU A 122 -13.85 -12.35 -10.97
CA LEU A 122 -12.89 -12.59 -9.88
C LEU A 122 -13.59 -12.82 -8.55
N GLU A 123 -14.49 -11.92 -8.16
CA GLU A 123 -15.21 -12.02 -6.90
C GLU A 123 -16.04 -13.29 -6.83
N ASN A 124 -16.68 -13.67 -7.94
CA ASN A 124 -17.41 -14.93 -8.04
C ASN A 124 -16.48 -16.14 -7.87
N GLY A 125 -15.27 -16.12 -8.43
CA GLY A 125 -14.25 -17.15 -8.23
C GLY A 125 -13.78 -17.21 -6.77
N LEU A 126 -13.43 -16.08 -6.17
CA LEU A 126 -12.95 -16.01 -4.78
C LEU A 126 -14.03 -16.43 -3.77
N ARG A 127 -15.29 -16.04 -3.98
CA ARG A 127 -16.43 -16.48 -3.16
C ARG A 127 -16.58 -18.00 -3.15
N LYS A 128 -16.26 -18.68 -4.25
CA LYS A 128 -16.30 -20.16 -4.32
C LYS A 128 -15.22 -20.78 -3.44
N ILE A 129 -13.98 -20.27 -3.47
CA ILE A 129 -12.90 -20.72 -2.57
C ILE A 129 -13.30 -20.50 -1.11
N GLN A 130 -13.83 -19.32 -0.79
CA GLN A 130 -14.25 -19.04 0.58
C GLN A 130 -15.28 -20.06 1.08
N ARG A 131 -16.22 -20.51 0.24
CA ARG A 131 -17.16 -21.58 0.64
C ARG A 131 -16.47 -22.89 0.97
N ILE A 132 -15.41 -23.27 0.24
CA ILE A 132 -14.62 -24.47 0.55
C ILE A 132 -14.04 -24.36 1.96
N ALA A 133 -13.42 -23.23 2.29
CA ALA A 133 -12.80 -23.02 3.59
C ALA A 133 -13.80 -23.09 4.77
N HIS A 134 -15.07 -22.74 4.53
CA HIS A 134 -16.13 -22.75 5.54
C HIS A 134 -16.98 -24.02 5.55
N ALA A 135 -16.69 -24.99 4.68
CA ALA A 135 -17.45 -26.24 4.55
C ALA A 135 -16.49 -27.45 4.50
N PRO A 136 -15.87 -27.80 5.64
CA PRO A 136 -14.87 -28.87 5.70
C PRO A 136 -15.42 -30.27 5.37
N GLU A 137 -16.74 -30.43 5.34
CA GLU A 137 -17.43 -31.69 5.03
C GLU A 137 -17.65 -31.93 3.53
N LEU A 138 -17.20 -31.02 2.66
CA LEU A 138 -17.38 -31.16 1.22
C LEU A 138 -16.65 -32.38 0.66
N ALA A 139 -17.31 -33.10 -0.26
CA ALA A 139 -16.69 -34.22 -0.95
C ALA A 139 -15.46 -33.76 -1.77
N PRO A 140 -14.37 -34.56 -1.84
CA PRO A 140 -13.15 -34.17 -2.53
C PRO A 140 -13.36 -33.71 -3.99
N ALA A 141 -14.25 -34.36 -4.73
CA ALA A 141 -14.59 -33.98 -6.11
C ALA A 141 -15.20 -32.57 -6.21
N VAL A 142 -15.97 -32.15 -5.20
CA VAL A 142 -16.53 -30.78 -5.16
C VAL A 142 -15.42 -29.78 -4.85
N VAL A 143 -14.52 -30.09 -3.91
CA VAL A 143 -13.35 -29.26 -3.61
C VAL A 143 -12.48 -29.05 -4.84
N GLU A 144 -12.18 -30.13 -5.57
CA GLU A 144 -11.40 -30.09 -6.80
C GLU A 144 -12.08 -29.24 -7.88
N GLN A 145 -13.37 -29.46 -8.13
CA GLN A 145 -14.14 -28.69 -9.10
C GLN A 145 -14.19 -27.19 -8.77
N GLN A 146 -14.45 -26.84 -7.51
CA GLN A 146 -14.50 -25.44 -7.08
C GLN A 146 -13.12 -24.78 -7.14
N THR A 147 -12.06 -25.53 -6.84
CA THR A 147 -10.67 -25.08 -6.97
C THR A 147 -10.33 -24.78 -8.43
N ALA A 148 -10.66 -25.69 -9.36
CA ALA A 148 -10.42 -25.50 -10.78
C ALA A 148 -11.12 -24.25 -11.33
N LEU A 149 -12.39 -24.02 -10.96
CA LEU A 149 -13.14 -22.82 -11.36
C LEU A 149 -12.52 -21.53 -10.81
N ALA A 150 -11.94 -21.57 -9.62
CA ALA A 150 -11.28 -20.42 -9.05
C ALA A 150 -9.90 -20.18 -9.67
N GLN A 151 -9.15 -21.25 -9.98
CA GLN A 151 -7.90 -21.18 -10.74
C GLN A 151 -8.12 -20.61 -12.14
N GLU A 152 -9.20 -20.97 -12.82
CA GLU A 152 -9.56 -20.40 -14.12
C GLU A 152 -9.75 -18.88 -14.03
N ALA A 153 -10.52 -18.43 -13.03
CA ALA A 153 -10.69 -17.00 -12.79
C ALA A 153 -9.33 -16.34 -12.50
N LEU A 154 -8.55 -16.82 -11.53
CA LEU A 154 -7.24 -16.28 -11.16
C LEU A 154 -6.24 -16.29 -12.32
N SER A 155 -6.32 -17.28 -13.21
CA SER A 155 -5.48 -17.38 -14.39
C SER A 155 -5.81 -16.34 -15.44
N ALA A 156 -7.09 -15.99 -15.63
CA ALA A 156 -7.45 -14.90 -16.53
C ALA A 156 -6.80 -13.57 -16.11
N TRP A 157 -6.74 -13.28 -14.80
CA TRP A 157 -6.07 -12.10 -14.27
C TRP A 157 -4.54 -12.19 -14.39
N TYR A 158 -3.96 -13.36 -14.14
CA TYR A 158 -2.53 -13.59 -14.35
C TYR A 158 -2.13 -13.31 -15.81
N VAL A 159 -2.87 -13.89 -16.76
CA VAL A 159 -2.62 -13.74 -18.20
C VAL A 159 -2.74 -12.28 -18.65
N ALA A 160 -3.72 -11.54 -18.12
CA ALA A 160 -3.90 -10.15 -18.49
C ALA A 160 -2.81 -9.23 -17.92
N TYR A 161 -2.40 -9.41 -16.65
CA TYR A 161 -1.61 -8.40 -15.95
C TYR A 161 -0.18 -8.80 -15.61
N LEU A 162 0.13 -10.10 -15.54
CA LEU A 162 1.46 -10.59 -15.16
C LEU A 162 2.19 -11.34 -16.28
N ALA A 163 1.47 -12.10 -17.12
CA ALA A 163 2.10 -12.79 -18.24
C ALA A 163 2.87 -11.86 -19.20
N PRO A 164 2.40 -10.62 -19.51
CA PRO A 164 3.19 -9.67 -20.31
C PRO A 164 4.51 -9.25 -19.64
N LEU A 165 4.61 -9.40 -18.32
CA LEU A 165 5.75 -8.97 -17.50
C LEU A 165 6.74 -10.11 -17.23
N GLN A 166 6.43 -11.34 -17.66
CA GLN A 166 7.24 -12.54 -17.41
C GLN A 166 8.74 -12.36 -17.69
N PRO A 167 9.18 -11.70 -18.79
CA PRO A 167 10.60 -11.52 -19.08
C PRO A 167 11.38 -10.74 -18.02
N TRP A 168 10.67 -9.95 -17.19
CA TRP A 168 11.23 -9.23 -16.06
C TRP A 168 11.00 -9.99 -14.76
N LEU A 169 9.79 -10.52 -14.52
CA LEU A 169 9.45 -11.21 -13.26
C LEU A 169 10.44 -12.32 -12.92
N GLU A 170 10.79 -13.17 -13.90
CA GLU A 170 11.67 -14.33 -13.71
C GLU A 170 13.09 -14.00 -13.21
N ARG A 171 13.49 -12.72 -13.27
CA ARG A 171 14.82 -12.26 -12.84
C ARG A 171 14.90 -11.95 -11.35
N TYR A 172 13.76 -11.79 -10.67
CA TYR A 172 13.71 -11.30 -9.29
C TYR A 172 12.96 -12.29 -8.41
N ALA A 173 13.48 -12.54 -7.20
CA ALA A 173 12.82 -13.43 -6.25
C ALA A 173 11.70 -12.74 -5.47
N ARG A 174 11.70 -11.40 -5.43
CA ARG A 174 10.76 -10.60 -4.64
C ARG A 174 10.06 -9.56 -5.51
N LEU A 175 8.76 -9.40 -5.29
CA LEU A 175 7.94 -8.39 -5.98
C LEU A 175 7.35 -7.41 -4.96
N LEU A 176 7.56 -6.12 -5.20
CA LEU A 176 6.89 -5.04 -4.50
C LEU A 176 5.78 -4.48 -5.40
N ILE A 177 4.54 -4.82 -5.12
CA ILE A 177 3.39 -4.48 -5.95
C ILE A 177 2.70 -3.24 -5.41
N SER A 178 2.60 -2.22 -6.24
CA SER A 178 1.81 -1.01 -5.98
C SER A 178 0.56 -1.02 -6.87
N PRO A 179 -0.57 -1.53 -6.39
CA PRO A 179 -1.82 -1.53 -7.16
C PRO A 179 -2.45 -0.13 -7.18
N ASP A 180 -3.39 0.06 -8.10
CA ASP A 180 -4.22 1.26 -8.17
C ASP A 180 -5.71 0.88 -8.23
N GLY A 181 -6.56 1.74 -7.68
CA GLY A 181 -8.01 1.56 -7.65
C GLY A 181 -8.47 0.17 -7.20
N TRP A 182 -9.22 -0.52 -8.05
CA TRP A 182 -9.79 -1.83 -7.75
C TRP A 182 -8.76 -2.95 -7.61
N MET A 183 -7.52 -2.76 -8.11
CA MET A 183 -6.45 -3.75 -8.01
C MET A 183 -6.00 -3.95 -6.56
N ASN A 184 -6.31 -3.02 -5.66
CA ASN A 184 -6.10 -3.20 -4.22
C ASN A 184 -6.85 -4.41 -3.65
N ALA A 185 -7.93 -4.85 -4.30
CA ALA A 185 -8.68 -6.03 -3.92
C ALA A 185 -8.20 -7.33 -4.61
N LEU A 186 -7.21 -7.26 -5.49
CA LEU A 186 -6.68 -8.43 -6.21
C LEU A 186 -5.72 -9.20 -5.30
N PRO A 187 -5.94 -10.50 -5.03
CA PRO A 187 -5.00 -11.30 -4.26
C PRO A 187 -3.82 -11.70 -5.16
N PHE A 188 -2.88 -10.78 -5.42
CA PHE A 188 -1.74 -11.00 -6.32
C PHE A 188 -0.97 -12.30 -6.01
N ALA A 189 -0.75 -12.59 -4.74
CA ALA A 189 -0.10 -13.81 -4.27
C ALA A 189 -0.80 -15.10 -4.78
N CYS A 190 -2.12 -15.06 -4.95
CA CYS A 190 -2.94 -16.17 -5.39
C CYS A 190 -3.17 -16.19 -6.91
N LEU A 191 -2.61 -15.27 -7.69
CA LEU A 191 -2.72 -15.34 -9.15
C LEU A 191 -2.06 -16.62 -9.65
N TYR A 192 -2.75 -17.32 -10.54
CA TYR A 192 -2.40 -18.67 -10.94
C TYR A 192 -1.90 -18.69 -12.38
N ASP A 193 -0.66 -19.12 -12.59
CA ASP A 193 -0.14 -19.39 -13.91
C ASP A 193 -0.52 -20.82 -14.32
N ALA A 194 -1.48 -20.94 -15.24
CA ALA A 194 -1.91 -22.23 -15.76
C ALA A 194 -0.82 -22.94 -16.58
N ALA A 195 0.16 -22.21 -17.14
CA ALA A 195 1.24 -22.80 -17.93
C ALA A 195 2.25 -23.53 -17.04
N SER A 196 2.71 -22.89 -15.96
CA SER A 196 3.60 -23.52 -14.98
C SER A 196 2.86 -24.33 -13.90
N ARG A 197 1.54 -24.17 -13.80
CA ARG A 197 0.68 -24.74 -12.74
C ARG A 197 1.10 -24.29 -11.34
N ARG A 198 1.46 -23.02 -11.21
CA ARG A 198 1.94 -22.42 -9.96
C ARG A 198 1.20 -21.14 -9.64
N TYR A 199 0.98 -20.90 -8.36
CA TYR A 199 0.58 -19.60 -7.85
C TYR A 199 1.80 -18.66 -7.79
N LEU A 200 1.56 -17.36 -7.91
CA LEU A 200 2.63 -16.36 -7.89
C LEU A 200 3.44 -16.40 -6.58
N CYS A 201 2.80 -16.67 -5.44
CA CYS A 201 3.48 -16.80 -4.14
C CYS A 201 4.41 -18.03 -4.05
N GLU A 202 4.25 -19.03 -4.92
CA GLU A 202 5.11 -20.21 -4.93
C GLU A 202 6.42 -19.97 -5.68
N THR A 203 6.55 -18.84 -6.37
CA THR A 203 7.73 -18.47 -7.17
C THR A 203 8.36 -17.16 -6.70
N HIS A 204 7.57 -16.25 -6.11
CA HIS A 204 8.03 -14.94 -5.67
C HIS A 204 7.53 -14.61 -4.26
N ALA A 205 8.35 -13.92 -3.48
CA ALA A 205 7.89 -13.29 -2.24
C ALA A 205 7.16 -11.97 -2.59
N ILE A 206 5.89 -11.86 -2.24
CA ILE A 206 5.03 -10.74 -2.63
C ILE A 206 4.85 -9.77 -1.46
N THR A 207 5.16 -8.50 -1.69
CA THR A 207 4.84 -7.39 -0.78
C THR A 207 3.95 -6.40 -1.50
N MET A 208 2.86 -5.96 -0.86
CA MET A 208 1.98 -4.93 -1.39
C MET A 208 2.31 -3.58 -0.73
N THR A 209 2.22 -2.49 -1.48
CA THR A 209 2.35 -1.13 -0.96
C THR A 209 1.34 -0.22 -1.63
N PRO A 210 0.68 0.73 -0.92
CA PRO A 210 -0.28 1.62 -1.58
C PRO A 210 0.39 2.63 -2.52
N SER A 211 1.71 2.83 -2.39
CA SER A 211 2.50 3.64 -3.32
C SER A 211 3.97 3.28 -3.22
N LEU A 212 4.64 3.13 -4.36
CA LEU A 212 6.10 2.98 -4.40
C LEU A 212 6.84 4.16 -3.73
N ALA A 213 6.23 5.35 -3.67
CA ALA A 213 6.80 6.52 -3.00
C ALA A 213 6.97 6.34 -1.48
N LEU A 214 6.31 5.34 -0.87
CA LEU A 214 6.50 5.01 0.54
C LEU A 214 7.68 4.07 0.77
N TRP A 215 8.18 3.37 -0.26
CA TRP A 215 9.32 2.46 -0.11
C TRP A 215 10.55 3.11 0.51
N PRO A 216 10.96 4.35 0.12
CA PRO A 216 12.07 5.03 0.76
C PRO A 216 11.89 5.23 2.27
N VAL A 217 10.65 5.38 2.75
CA VAL A 217 10.32 5.49 4.18
C VAL A 217 10.45 4.13 4.86
N TYR A 218 9.93 3.06 4.25
CA TYR A 218 10.00 1.69 4.80
C TYR A 218 11.39 1.06 4.72
N ALA A 219 12.15 1.30 3.66
CA ALA A 219 13.49 0.72 3.49
C ALA A 219 14.45 1.17 4.61
N HIS A 220 14.27 2.39 5.12
CA HIS A 220 15.02 2.90 6.26
C HIS A 220 14.66 2.21 7.58
N THR A 221 13.46 1.67 7.70
CA THR A 221 13.00 0.98 8.91
C THR A 221 13.37 -0.49 8.93
N MET A 222 13.56 -1.11 7.76
CA MET A 222 13.93 -2.53 7.59
C MET A 222 15.38 -2.84 8.00
N ARG A 223 16.25 -1.82 8.11
CA ARG A 223 17.64 -1.97 8.57
C ARG A 223 17.71 -1.97 10.09
N SER A 224 17.16 -2.99 10.76
CA SER A 224 17.38 -3.18 12.19
C SER A 224 18.31 -4.36 12.43
N ASP A 225 19.52 -4.08 12.94
CA ASP A 225 20.50 -5.07 13.44
C ASP A 225 20.07 -5.72 14.77
N ALA A 226 18.86 -5.42 15.26
CA ALA A 226 18.33 -6.00 16.49
C ALA A 226 18.10 -7.50 16.29
N SER A 227 18.82 -8.30 17.10
CA SER A 227 18.61 -9.73 17.24
C SER A 227 17.12 -10.04 17.43
N ALA A 228 16.61 -11.08 16.80
CA ALA A 228 15.24 -11.55 17.00
C ALA A 228 14.94 -11.82 18.48
N ALA A 229 15.96 -12.09 19.30
CA ALA A 229 15.85 -12.32 20.74
C ALA A 229 15.49 -11.06 21.55
N ASP A 230 15.78 -9.86 21.05
CA ASP A 230 15.50 -8.60 21.76
C ASP A 230 14.13 -7.99 21.38
N ARG A 231 13.39 -8.65 20.48
CA ARG A 231 12.10 -8.16 20.00
C ARG A 231 11.00 -8.45 21.01
N THR A 232 10.42 -7.38 21.54
CA THR A 232 9.21 -7.43 22.38
C THR A 232 7.97 -7.64 21.52
N ALA A 233 7.08 -8.53 21.95
CA ALA A 233 5.79 -8.75 21.30
C ALA A 233 4.62 -8.30 22.19
N LEU A 234 3.66 -7.58 21.61
CA LEU A 234 2.32 -7.42 22.16
C LEU A 234 1.43 -8.42 21.44
N VAL A 235 0.79 -9.33 22.18
CA VAL A 235 -0.09 -10.35 21.62
C VAL A 235 -1.47 -10.24 22.24
N VAL A 236 -2.48 -10.05 21.40
CA VAL A 236 -3.87 -9.82 21.81
C VAL A 236 -4.74 -10.98 21.32
N GLY A 237 -5.52 -11.57 22.21
CA GLY A 237 -6.51 -12.60 21.90
C GLY A 237 -7.87 -12.26 22.50
N ALA A 238 -8.83 -11.86 21.67
CA ALA A 238 -10.19 -11.55 22.11
C ALA A 238 -11.19 -12.47 21.38
N SER A 239 -11.84 -13.37 22.11
CA SER A 239 -12.77 -14.34 21.50
C SER A 239 -14.20 -13.82 21.38
N PHE A 240 -14.61 -12.89 22.24
CA PHE A 240 -15.98 -12.40 22.34
C PHE A 240 -16.21 -11.15 21.50
N ARG A 241 -17.39 -11.07 20.88
CA ARG A 241 -17.92 -9.84 20.27
C ARG A 241 -19.38 -9.64 20.66
N ALA A 242 -19.69 -8.45 21.16
CA ALA A 242 -21.05 -8.13 21.55
C ALA A 242 -22.00 -8.18 20.34
N GLY A 243 -23.12 -8.90 20.46
CA GLY A 243 -24.14 -8.99 19.42
C GLY A 243 -23.87 -9.98 18.29
N VAL A 244 -22.76 -10.73 18.33
CA VAL A 244 -22.47 -11.83 17.38
C VAL A 244 -22.63 -13.18 18.09
N GLN A 245 -23.31 -14.13 17.45
CA GLN A 245 -23.39 -15.50 17.96
C GLN A 245 -22.12 -16.27 17.61
N GLY A 246 -21.46 -16.80 18.65
CA GLY A 246 -20.27 -17.63 18.52
C GLY A 246 -19.02 -16.91 19.00
N ALA A 247 -18.44 -17.38 20.10
CA ALA A 247 -17.10 -16.99 20.51
C ALA A 247 -16.07 -17.64 19.57
N LEU A 248 -14.91 -17.00 19.43
CA LEU A 248 -13.74 -17.58 18.74
C LEU A 248 -12.73 -18.10 19.77
N PRO A 249 -13.01 -19.17 20.55
CA PRO A 249 -12.11 -19.60 21.63
C PRO A 249 -10.70 -19.96 21.15
N ALA A 250 -10.56 -20.32 19.86
CA ALA A 250 -9.26 -20.56 19.24
C ALA A 250 -8.34 -19.32 19.24
N THR A 251 -8.88 -18.08 19.26
CA THR A 251 -8.05 -16.86 19.26
C THR A 251 -7.23 -16.74 20.53
N VAL A 252 -7.76 -17.20 21.67
CA VAL A 252 -7.03 -17.21 22.95
C VAL A 252 -5.88 -18.20 22.90
N THR A 253 -6.14 -19.42 22.44
CA THR A 253 -5.11 -20.47 22.29
C THR A 253 -4.02 -20.05 21.30
N GLU A 254 -4.42 -19.42 20.20
CA GLU A 254 -3.51 -18.88 19.20
C GLU A 254 -2.64 -17.76 19.78
N ALA A 255 -3.24 -16.78 20.47
CA ALA A 255 -2.52 -15.71 21.14
C ALA A 255 -1.51 -16.23 22.18
N GLN A 256 -1.90 -17.23 22.98
CA GLN A 256 -0.99 -17.89 23.93
C GLN A 256 0.18 -18.58 23.20
N THR A 257 -0.10 -19.28 22.10
CA THR A 257 0.92 -19.96 21.30
C THR A 257 1.91 -18.96 20.71
N VAL A 258 1.41 -17.88 20.09
CA VAL A 258 2.25 -16.82 19.51
C VAL A 258 3.07 -16.13 20.59
N ALA A 259 2.48 -15.80 21.74
CA ALA A 259 3.20 -15.17 22.84
C ALA A 259 4.37 -16.03 23.36
N GLY A 260 4.22 -17.35 23.35
CA GLY A 260 5.27 -18.31 23.73
C GLY A 260 6.44 -18.40 22.76
N LEU A 261 6.34 -17.84 21.54
CA LEU A 261 7.44 -17.78 20.57
C LEU A 261 8.45 -16.67 20.87
N PHE A 262 8.14 -15.74 21.78
CA PHE A 262 8.96 -14.57 22.08
C PHE A 262 9.49 -14.65 23.52
N ALA A 263 10.77 -14.30 23.69
CA ALA A 263 11.40 -14.25 25.02
C ALA A 263 10.78 -13.17 25.92
N ALA A 264 10.31 -12.07 25.32
CA ALA A 264 9.60 -11.00 26.00
C ALA A 264 8.29 -10.70 25.27
N SER A 265 7.16 -11.06 25.88
CA SER A 265 5.83 -10.76 25.35
C SER A 265 4.88 -10.23 26.42
N THR A 266 4.01 -9.30 26.03
CA THR A 266 2.83 -8.92 26.79
C THR A 266 1.62 -9.58 26.16
N LEU A 267 0.98 -10.48 26.89
CA LEU A 267 -0.21 -11.19 26.45
C LEU A 267 -1.46 -10.53 27.06
N LEU A 268 -2.34 -10.03 26.20
CA LEU A 268 -3.64 -9.48 26.58
C LEU A 268 -4.73 -10.40 26.03
N THR A 269 -5.40 -11.14 26.92
CA THR A 269 -6.51 -12.03 26.53
C THR A 269 -7.79 -11.66 27.24
N GLU A 270 -8.91 -11.86 26.57
CA GLU A 270 -10.25 -11.69 27.14
C GLU A 270 -10.36 -10.35 27.90
N GLN A 271 -10.75 -10.33 29.18
CA GLN A 271 -10.98 -9.11 29.95
C GLN A 271 -9.75 -8.20 30.07
N ALA A 272 -8.53 -8.70 29.81
CA ALA A 272 -7.31 -7.90 29.78
C ALA A 272 -7.07 -7.23 28.41
N ALA A 273 -7.70 -7.71 27.33
CA ALA A 273 -7.63 -7.14 25.99
C ALA A 273 -8.50 -5.89 25.88
N THR A 274 -8.22 -4.87 26.68
CA THR A 274 -8.91 -3.58 26.66
C THR A 274 -8.18 -2.56 25.78
N MET A 275 -8.89 -1.56 25.28
CA MET A 275 -8.29 -0.46 24.52
C MET A 275 -7.18 0.24 25.32
N ALA A 276 -7.40 0.47 26.62
CA ALA A 276 -6.40 1.11 27.48
C ALA A 276 -5.10 0.29 27.58
N ASN A 277 -5.21 -1.02 27.80
CA ASN A 277 -4.04 -1.91 27.90
C ASN A 277 -3.32 -2.05 26.55
N PHE A 278 -4.07 -2.12 25.46
CA PHE A 278 -3.54 -2.15 24.11
C PHE A 278 -2.71 -0.89 23.81
N LEU A 279 -3.31 0.30 23.96
CA LEU A 279 -2.64 1.57 23.66
C LEU A 279 -1.42 1.82 24.55
N HIS A 280 -1.49 1.41 25.82
CA HIS A 280 -0.36 1.52 26.75
C HIS A 280 0.86 0.74 26.27
N THR A 281 0.65 -0.46 25.72
CA THR A 281 1.73 -1.40 25.39
C THR A 281 2.19 -1.30 23.93
N ALA A 282 1.28 -0.94 23.01
CA ALA A 282 1.53 -0.99 21.57
C ALA A 282 2.74 -0.15 21.12
N SER A 283 2.95 1.01 21.73
CA SER A 283 4.08 1.90 21.39
C SER A 283 5.47 1.34 21.73
N GLN A 284 5.54 0.31 22.58
CA GLN A 284 6.78 -0.30 23.04
C GLN A 284 7.07 -1.66 22.38
N ALA A 285 6.14 -2.15 21.57
CA ALA A 285 6.22 -3.46 20.95
C ALA A 285 6.89 -3.39 19.58
N HIS A 286 7.80 -4.32 19.30
CA HIS A 286 8.39 -4.50 17.98
C HIS A 286 7.51 -5.38 17.08
N LEU A 287 6.66 -6.21 17.70
CA LEU A 287 5.65 -7.00 17.02
C LEU A 287 4.31 -6.81 17.73
N ILE A 288 3.25 -6.53 16.98
CA ILE A 288 1.88 -6.46 17.48
C ILE A 288 1.08 -7.55 16.77
N TYR A 289 0.59 -8.52 17.51
CA TYR A 289 -0.26 -9.59 17.01
C TYR A 289 -1.66 -9.44 17.59
N ILE A 290 -2.68 -9.47 16.73
CA ILE A 290 -4.07 -9.33 17.17
C ILE A 290 -4.91 -10.44 16.54
N ALA A 291 -5.46 -11.32 17.38
CA ALA A 291 -6.45 -12.32 17.01
C ALA A 291 -7.80 -11.97 17.65
N ALA A 292 -8.74 -11.49 16.83
CA ALA A 292 -10.02 -10.98 17.31
C ALA A 292 -11.07 -10.95 16.19
N HIS A 293 -12.31 -10.65 16.54
CA HIS A 293 -13.28 -10.23 15.52
C HIS A 293 -12.87 -8.87 14.94
N GLY A 294 -13.11 -8.70 13.64
CA GLY A 294 -12.96 -7.44 12.95
C GLY A 294 -14.18 -7.17 12.07
N GLU A 295 -14.42 -5.91 11.77
CA GLU A 295 -15.40 -5.53 10.76
C GLU A 295 -14.87 -4.39 9.92
N HIS A 296 -15.02 -4.55 8.61
CA HIS A 296 -14.66 -3.56 7.62
C HIS A 296 -15.92 -2.86 7.10
N HIS A 297 -15.95 -1.53 7.23
CA HIS A 297 -17.06 -0.71 6.75
C HIS A 297 -16.65 0.02 5.46
N LEU A 298 -17.13 -0.46 4.32
CA LEU A 298 -16.75 0.10 3.01
C LEU A 298 -17.21 1.55 2.80
N ALA A 299 -18.44 1.86 3.21
CA ALA A 299 -19.03 3.19 3.03
C ALA A 299 -18.47 4.22 4.02
N ASP A 300 -17.97 3.76 5.16
CA ASP A 300 -17.32 4.60 6.18
C ASP A 300 -16.11 3.85 6.75
N PRO A 301 -14.94 3.93 6.10
CA PRO A 301 -13.74 3.24 6.57
C PRO A 301 -13.36 3.61 8.00
N SER A 302 -13.71 4.81 8.48
CA SER A 302 -13.44 5.27 9.84
C SER A 302 -14.27 4.51 10.90
N ALA A 303 -15.37 3.91 10.48
CA ALA A 303 -16.19 3.03 11.32
C ALA A 303 -15.62 1.61 11.44
N SER A 304 -14.66 1.21 10.60
CA SER A 304 -13.98 -0.10 10.69
C SER A 304 -13.31 -0.29 12.04
N PHE A 305 -13.36 -1.51 12.57
CA PHE A 305 -12.87 -1.80 13.91
C PHE A 305 -12.37 -3.23 14.11
N ILE A 306 -11.58 -3.39 15.17
CA ILE A 306 -11.26 -4.68 15.79
C ILE A 306 -11.95 -4.71 17.15
N GLU A 307 -12.62 -5.82 17.46
CA GLU A 307 -13.31 -5.97 18.74
C GLU A 307 -12.32 -6.27 19.87
N LEU A 308 -12.31 -5.42 20.89
CA LEU A 308 -11.63 -5.61 22.16
C LEU A 308 -12.66 -5.85 23.27
N ALA A 309 -12.20 -6.23 24.46
CA ALA A 309 -13.06 -6.63 25.56
C ALA A 309 -13.97 -5.51 26.11
N ASP A 310 -13.53 -4.26 25.97
CA ASP A 310 -14.27 -3.06 26.39
C ASP A 310 -14.90 -2.28 25.21
N GLY A 311 -14.84 -2.84 24.01
CA GLY A 311 -15.49 -2.29 22.81
C GLY A 311 -14.58 -2.23 21.58
N PRO A 312 -15.00 -1.50 20.52
CA PRO A 312 -14.30 -1.49 19.24
C PRO A 312 -13.06 -0.57 19.26
N LEU A 313 -11.90 -1.11 18.88
CA LEU A 313 -10.71 -0.35 18.49
C LEU A 313 -10.87 0.12 17.04
N ARG A 314 -11.12 1.42 16.83
CA ARG A 314 -11.41 1.99 15.50
C ARG A 314 -10.18 2.64 14.89
N VAL A 315 -10.26 2.94 13.59
CA VAL A 315 -9.21 3.67 12.85
C VAL A 315 -8.81 4.97 13.56
N ARG A 316 -9.78 5.76 14.04
CA ARG A 316 -9.50 7.03 14.74
C ARG A 316 -8.66 6.86 16.01
N ASP A 317 -8.77 5.72 16.67
CA ASP A 317 -8.08 5.45 17.94
C ASP A 317 -6.60 5.10 17.70
N ILE A 318 -6.28 4.59 16.50
CA ILE A 318 -4.91 4.25 16.09
C ILE A 318 -4.22 5.31 15.23
N LEU A 319 -4.95 6.26 14.62
CA LEU A 319 -4.34 7.34 13.82
C LEU A 319 -3.34 8.21 14.60
N GLY A 320 -3.55 8.36 15.91
CA GLY A 320 -2.64 9.09 16.80
C GLY A 320 -1.52 8.23 17.39
N LEU A 321 -1.53 6.92 17.14
CA LEU A 321 -0.60 5.98 17.76
C LEU A 321 0.79 6.14 17.16
N ARG A 322 1.77 6.44 18.01
CA ARG A 322 3.17 6.52 17.62
C ARG A 322 3.82 5.18 17.83
N LEU A 323 4.12 4.51 16.73
CA LEU A 323 4.75 3.21 16.72
C LEU A 323 6.17 3.34 16.17
N ASP A 324 7.17 2.81 16.88
CA ASP A 324 8.54 2.77 16.38
C ASP A 324 8.78 1.46 15.61
N ARG A 325 8.38 1.46 14.33
CA ARG A 325 8.68 0.40 13.36
C ARG A 325 8.18 -1.00 13.74
N PRO A 326 6.94 -1.18 14.23
CA PRO A 326 6.46 -2.52 14.55
C PRO A 326 6.11 -3.28 13.27
N VAL A 327 6.21 -4.60 13.37
CA VAL A 327 5.48 -5.51 12.49
C VAL A 327 4.11 -5.75 13.11
N VAL A 328 3.03 -5.46 12.37
CA VAL A 328 1.66 -5.68 12.84
C VAL A 328 1.05 -6.85 12.08
N VAL A 329 0.55 -7.84 12.81
CA VAL A 329 -0.19 -8.99 12.27
C VAL A 329 -1.64 -8.90 12.75
N LEU A 330 -2.54 -8.69 11.81
CA LEU A 330 -3.98 -8.56 12.06
C LEU A 330 -4.68 -9.85 11.64
N ASN A 331 -4.87 -10.78 12.58
CA ASN A 331 -5.69 -11.96 12.39
C ASN A 331 -7.15 -11.67 12.78
N ALA A 332 -7.84 -10.91 11.94
CA ALA A 332 -9.25 -10.59 12.10
C ALA A 332 -9.96 -10.49 10.74
N CYS A 333 -11.28 -10.66 10.75
CA CYS A 333 -12.10 -10.67 9.53
C CYS A 333 -11.93 -9.41 8.69
N ASP A 334 -11.79 -9.59 7.37
CA ASP A 334 -11.75 -8.53 6.36
C ASP A 334 -10.70 -7.41 6.57
N THR A 335 -9.70 -7.63 7.42
CA THR A 335 -8.62 -6.66 7.71
C THR A 335 -7.74 -6.30 6.52
N HIS A 336 -7.70 -7.17 5.50
CA HIS A 336 -6.97 -6.94 4.26
C HIS A 336 -7.76 -6.12 3.22
N ARG A 337 -9.07 -5.91 3.43
CA ARG A 337 -9.92 -5.26 2.42
C ARG A 337 -9.70 -3.75 2.44
N GLY A 338 -9.40 -3.19 1.27
CA GLY A 338 -9.29 -1.75 1.06
C GLY A 338 -9.56 -1.40 -0.40
N TYR A 339 -10.20 -0.24 -0.60
CA TYR A 339 -10.32 0.43 -1.88
C TYR A 339 -9.68 1.80 -1.68
N LEU A 340 -8.65 2.12 -2.46
CA LEU A 340 -8.10 3.47 -2.54
C LEU A 340 -8.65 4.16 -3.78
#